data_AF-A0A8S3HIE5-F1
#
_entry.id   AF-A0A8S3HIE5-F1
#
_cell.length_a   1.000
_cell.length_b   1.000
_cell.length_c   1.000
_cell.angle_alpha   90.00
_cell.angle_beta   90.00
_cell.angle_gamma   90.00
#
_symmetry.space_group_name_H-M   'P 1'
#
loop_
_entity.id
_entity.type
_entity.pdbx_description
1 polymer ?
#
loop_
_entity_poly.entity_id
_entity_poly.type
_entity_poly.pdbx_seq_one_letter_code
_entity_poly.pdbx_strand_id
1 'polypeptide(L)' 'MHYQANAFSANGLNTIIPTKNVSAVLGQRIGMSSIDILEVQRYYGCVPIPIPSAAVHQQNTIFMNSTI' A
#
# COMPACT_ATOMS: atom_id res chain seq x y z
N MET A 1 3.58 8.90 -1.63
CA MET A 1 3.62 9.84 -0.48
C MET A 1 4.95 9.92 0.32
N HIS A 2 6.06 9.34 -0.16
CA HIS A 2 7.30 9.21 0.61
C HIS A 2 8.11 10.53 0.75
N TYR A 3 8.96 10.63 1.77
CA TYR A 3 9.96 11.71 1.91
C TYR A 3 11.08 11.62 0.86
N GLN A 4 11.76 12.73 0.59
CA GLN A 4 13.00 12.76 -0.21
C GLN A 4 14.20 12.24 0.60
N ALA A 5 15.27 11.84 -0.07
CA ALA A 5 16.43 11.19 0.57
C ALA A 5 17.12 12.06 1.64
N ASN A 6 17.14 13.38 1.47
CA ASN A 6 17.75 14.35 2.39
C ASN A 6 16.72 15.11 3.24
N ALA A 7 15.52 14.56 3.44
CA ALA A 7 14.48 15.23 4.23
C ALA A 7 14.99 15.54 5.65
N PHE A 8 14.79 16.78 6.09
CA PHE A 8 15.25 17.30 7.39
C PHE A 8 16.75 17.20 7.65
N SER A 9 17.56 17.04 6.60
CA SER A 9 19.02 17.03 6.72
C SER A 9 19.55 18.42 7.08
N ALA A 10 20.37 18.51 8.13
CA ALA A 10 21.04 19.75 8.52
C ALA A 10 22.30 20.03 7.67
N ASN A 11 22.86 19.01 7.03
CA ASN A 11 24.13 19.09 6.29
C ASN A 11 23.96 18.71 4.80
N GLY A 12 22.74 18.57 4.33
CA GLY A 12 22.42 18.17 2.95
C GLY A 12 22.67 16.70 2.62
N LEU A 13 23.22 15.91 3.55
CA LEU A 13 23.41 14.47 3.35
C LEU A 13 22.09 13.71 3.46
N ASN A 14 22.04 12.52 2.86
CA ASN A 14 20.87 11.66 2.92
C ASN A 14 20.60 11.22 4.36
N THR A 15 19.36 11.42 4.80
CA THR A 15 18.82 10.93 6.08
C THR A 15 18.07 9.61 5.90
N ILE A 16 17.64 9.30 4.67
CA ILE A 16 16.95 8.06 4.30
C ILE A 16 17.70 7.39 3.15
N ILE A 17 18.09 6.13 3.33
CA ILE A 17 18.86 5.33 2.36
C ILE A 17 18.06 4.06 2.02
N PRO A 18 17.69 3.82 0.74
CA PRO A 18 17.07 2.57 0.31
C PRO A 18 17.99 1.35 0.53
N THR A 19 17.45 0.23 1.02
CA THR A 19 18.25 -0.98 1.31
C THR A 19 18.23 -2.03 0.20
N LYS A 20 17.17 -2.06 -0.63
CA LYS A 20 17.00 -3.08 -1.69
C LYS A 20 17.42 -2.58 -3.08
N ASN A 21 17.05 -1.35 -3.42
CA ASN A 21 17.45 -0.70 -4.67
C ASN A 21 18.03 0.67 -4.31
N VAL A 22 19.36 0.75 -4.28
CA VAL A 22 20.10 1.95 -3.89
C VAL A 22 19.85 3.15 -4.81
N SER A 23 19.38 2.92 -6.03
CA SER A 23 19.04 3.95 -7.02
C SER A 23 17.53 4.28 -7.04
N ALA A 24 16.76 3.81 -6.06
CA ALA A 24 15.34 4.09 -5.99
C ALA A 24 15.07 5.61 -5.85
N VAL A 25 14.15 6.12 -6.66
CA VAL A 25 13.70 7.51 -6.58
C VAL A 25 12.78 7.68 -5.36
N LEU A 26 13.19 8.55 -4.44
CA LEU A 26 12.41 8.90 -3.25
C LEU A 26 11.87 10.32 -3.37
N GLY A 27 10.74 10.59 -2.73
CA GLY A 27 10.28 11.96 -2.55
C GLY A 27 9.65 12.63 -3.78
N GLN A 28 9.21 11.87 -4.80
CA GLN A 28 8.55 12.47 -5.96
C GLN A 28 7.32 13.31 -5.56
N ARG A 29 7.08 14.39 -6.31
CA ARG A 29 5.98 15.36 -6.10
C ARG A 29 5.21 15.67 -7.39
N ILE A 30 5.33 14.82 -8.41
CA ILE A 30 4.67 15.02 -9.72
C ILE A 30 3.18 14.69 -9.62
N GLY A 31 2.84 13.66 -8.84
CA GLY A 31 1.46 13.22 -8.64
C GLY A 31 1.38 12.02 -7.70
N MET A 32 0.20 11.40 -7.60
CA MET A 32 0.06 10.16 -6.84
C MET A 32 0.67 8.98 -7.61
N SER A 33 1.36 8.08 -6.89
CA SER A 33 1.80 6.82 -7.50
C SER A 33 0.61 5.88 -7.73
N SER A 34 0.80 4.86 -8.56
CA SER A 34 -0.23 3.83 -8.79
C SER A 34 -0.65 3.13 -7.50
N ILE A 35 0.28 2.95 -6.55
CA ILE A 35 0.00 2.35 -5.23
C ILE A 35 -0.82 3.31 -4.36
N ASP A 36 -0.42 4.59 -4.29
CA ASP A 36 -1.17 5.59 -3.52
C ASP A 36 -2.64 5.66 -4.02
N ILE A 37 -2.83 5.67 -5.35
CA ILE A 37 -4.17 5.68 -5.98
C ILE A 37 -4.96 4.41 -5.62
N LEU A 38 -4.33 3.23 -5.71
CA LEU A 38 -4.96 1.96 -5.42
C LEU A 38 -5.41 1.86 -3.95
N GLU A 39 -4.59 2.34 -3.02
CA GLU A 39 -4.92 2.39 -1.60
C GLU A 39 -6.14 3.26 -1.33
N VAL A 40 -6.21 4.46 -1.94
CA VAL A 40 -7.39 5.34 -1.85
C VAL A 40 -8.63 4.66 -2.43
N GLN A 41 -8.53 4.08 -3.62
CA GLN A 41 -9.66 3.39 -4.26
C GLN A 41 -10.19 2.24 -3.41
N ARG A 42 -9.31 1.46 -2.78
CA ARG A 42 -9.68 0.39 -1.86
C ARG A 42 -10.34 0.93 -0.60
N TYR A 43 -9.81 2.00 -0.02
CA TYR A 43 -10.37 2.62 1.17
C TYR A 43 -11.80 3.12 0.96
N TYR A 44 -12.09 3.71 -0.20
CA TYR A 44 -13.41 4.21 -0.55
C TYR A 44 -14.32 3.20 -1.26
N GLY A 45 -13.91 1.92 -1.36
CA GLY A 45 -14.73 0.86 -1.96
C GLY A 45 -14.91 0.96 -3.47
N CYS A 46 -14.11 1.78 -4.16
CA CYS A 46 -14.12 1.88 -5.62
C CYS A 46 -13.52 0.63 -6.28
N VAL A 47 -12.61 -0.06 -5.59
CA VAL A 47 -11.97 -1.31 -6.04
C VAL A 47 -11.97 -2.32 -4.89
N PRO A 48 -12.29 -3.61 -5.15
CA PRO A 48 -12.25 -4.65 -4.12
C PRO A 48 -10.85 -4.79 -3.49
N ILE A 49 -10.81 -5.00 -2.18
CA ILE A 49 -9.59 -5.39 -1.48
C ILE A 49 -9.34 -6.87 -1.81
N PRO A 50 -8.17 -7.25 -2.37
CA PRO A 50 -7.85 -8.64 -2.60
C PRO A 50 -7.88 -9.37 -1.26
N ILE A 51 -8.83 -10.28 -1.10
CA ILE A 51 -8.91 -11.15 0.07
C ILE A 51 -7.83 -12.22 -0.14
N PRO A 52 -6.86 -12.36 0.78
CA PRO A 52 -5.88 -13.44 0.65
C PRO A 52 -6.60 -14.78 0.53
N SER A 53 -6.15 -15.65 -0.37
CA SER A 53 -6.78 -16.95 -0.62
C SER A 53 -6.91 -17.83 0.64
N ALA A 54 -6.07 -17.60 1.64
CA ALA A 54 -6.15 -18.24 2.95
C ALA A 54 -7.41 -17.87 3.77
N ALA A 55 -8.02 -16.70 3.53
CA ALA A 55 -9.23 -16.24 4.22
C ALA A 55 -10.53 -16.61 3.50
N VAL A 56 -10.47 -17.06 2.23
CA VAL A 56 -11.64 -17.46 1.44
C VAL A 56 -12.28 -18.77 1.97
N HIS A 57 -11.54 -19.59 2.73
CA HIS A 57 -12.05 -20.88 3.20
C HIS A 57 -12.97 -20.82 4.44
N GLN A 58 -13.16 -19.66 5.07
CA GLN A 58 -14.05 -19.52 6.24
C GLN A 58 -15.44 -18.93 5.93
N GLN A 59 -15.71 -18.50 4.69
CA GLN A 59 -16.99 -17.86 4.37
C GLN A 59 -18.05 -18.81 3.77
N ASN A 60 -17.69 -20.07 3.47
CA ASN A 60 -18.62 -21.04 2.87
C ASN A 60 -19.39 -21.91 3.88
N THR A 61 -19.15 -21.80 5.19
CA THR A 61 -19.83 -22.63 6.20
C THR A 61 -21.04 -21.97 6.87
N ILE A 62 -21.28 -20.66 6.65
CA ILE A 62 -22.37 -19.93 7.33
C ILE A 62 -23.69 -19.97 6.52
N PHE A 63 -23.65 -20.22 5.21
CA PHE A 63 -24.83 -20.12 4.34
C PHE A 63 -25.65 -21.43 4.17
N MET A 64 -25.29 -22.54 4.82
CA MET A 64 -25.98 -23.84 4.63
C MET A 64 -26.85 -24.30 5.81
N ASN A 65 -26.92 -23.55 6.92
CA ASN A 65 -27.65 -24.01 8.12
C ASN A 65 -28.95 -23.25 8.43
N SER A 66 -29.52 -22.52 7.46
CA SER A 66 -30.76 -21.74 7.65
C SER A 66 -31.96 -22.29 6.86
N THR A 67 -32.04 -23.61 6.66
CA THR A 67 -33.25 -24.30 6.21
C THR A 67 -33.43 -25.59 7.00
N ILE A 68 -34.10 -25.48 8.15
CA ILE A 68 -35.03 -26.48 8.70
C ILE A 68 -36.39 -25.80 8.75
#